data_AF-A0A372LGD6-F1
#
_entry.id   AF-A0A372LGD6-F1
#
_cell.length_a   1.000
_cell.length_b   1.000
_cell.length_c   1.000
_cell.angle_alpha   90.00
_cell.angle_beta   90.00
_cell.angle_gamma   90.00
#
_symmetry.space_group_name_H-M   'P 1'
#
loop_
_entity.id
_entity.type
_entity.pdbx_description
1 polymer ?
#
loop_
_entity_poly.entity_id
_entity_poly.type
_entity_poly.pdbx_seq_one_letter_code
_entity_poly.pdbx_strand_id
1 'polypeptide(L)' 'MKLKVAFYFPGGVEVSHETEGEDSTQLISNIQKHRYYNMVVDNTHHVVDTEKAVYFSVTELDEK' A
#
# COMPACT_ATOMS: atom_id res chain seq x y z
N MET A 1 -0.24 14.68 -1.80
CA MET A 1 0.05 14.11 -3.13
C MET A 1 -0.58 12.74 -3.15
N LYS A 2 -1.17 12.36 -4.28
CA LYS A 2 -1.86 11.09 -4.38
C LYS A 2 -0.85 9.97 -4.58
N LEU A 3 -0.93 8.93 -3.75
CA LEU A 3 -0.05 7.77 -3.80
C LEU A 3 -0.88 6.52 -4.03
N LYS A 4 -0.44 5.61 -4.90
CA LYS A 4 -0.96 4.25 -5.00
C LYS A 4 -0.07 3.31 -4.22
N VAL A 5 -0.65 2.55 -3.28
CA VAL A 5 0.03 1.45 -2.59
C VAL A 5 -0.49 0.13 -3.14
N ALA A 6 0.40 -0.78 -3.53
CA ALA A 6 0.05 -2.11 -4.02
C ALA A 6 0.87 -3.20 -3.32
N PHE A 7 0.21 -4.28 -2.91
CA PHE A 7 0.81 -5.49 -2.33
C PHE A 7 0.59 -6.67 -3.28
N TYR A 8 1.65 -7.44 -3.50
CA TYR A 8 1.65 -8.58 -4.42
C TYR A 8 1.88 -9.87 -3.65
N PHE A 9 0.93 -10.79 -3.72
CA PHE A 9 0.95 -12.06 -3.01
C PHE A 9 1.25 -13.23 -3.95
N PRO A 10 1.67 -14.39 -3.41
CA PRO A 10 1.83 -15.61 -4.19
C PRO A 10 0.56 -15.93 -5.00
N GLY A 11 0.74 -16.42 -6.23
CA GLY A 11 -0.37 -16.74 -7.13
C GLY A 11 -0.89 -15.54 -7.94
N GLY A 12 -0.19 -14.40 -7.93
CA GLY A 12 -0.53 -13.24 -8.75
C GLY A 12 -1.69 -12.40 -8.19
N VAL A 13 -2.05 -12.62 -6.92
CA VAL A 13 -3.07 -11.82 -6.24
C VAL A 13 -2.48 -10.45 -5.90
N GLU A 14 -3.17 -9.39 -6.29
CA GLU A 14 -2.82 -8.00 -5.98
C GLU A 14 -3.91 -7.37 -5.11
N VAL A 15 -3.49 -6.58 -4.12
CA VAL A 15 -4.37 -5.67 -3.39
C VAL A 15 -3.76 -4.28 -3.46
N SER A 16 -4.54 -3.29 -3.89
CA SER A 16 -4.06 -1.90 -3.96
C SER A 16 -5.13 -0.88 -3.56
N HIS A 17 -4.67 0.29 -3.11
CA HIS A 17 -5.53 1.46 -2.87
C HIS A 17 -4.76 2.76 -3.13
N GLU A 18 -5.53 3.83 -3.30
CA GLU A 18 -5.01 5.19 -3.41
C GLU A 18 -5.17 5.90 -2.07
N THR A 19 -4.14 6.64 -1.68
CA THR A 19 -4.10 7.37 -0.42
C THR A 19 -3.42 8.72 -0.60
N GLU A 20 -3.75 9.69 0.24
CA GLU A 20 -3.02 10.95 0.29
C GLU A 20 -1.78 10.79 1.17
N GLY A 21 -0.63 11.22 0.67
CA GLY A 21 0.62 11.25 1.40
C GLY A 21 1.45 12.48 1.09
N GLU A 22 2.50 12.70 1.88
CA GLU A 22 3.47 13.78 1.68
C GLU A 22 4.70 13.31 0.89
N ASP A 23 5.09 12.04 1.07
CA ASP A 23 6.30 11.45 0.47
C ASP A 23 6.17 9.91 0.38
N SER A 24 6.54 9.36 -0.78
CA SER A 24 6.56 7.91 -1.01
C SER A 24 7.57 7.18 -0.11
N THR A 25 8.70 7.81 0.22
CA THR A 25 9.74 7.22 1.07
C THR A 25 9.25 7.05 2.52
N GLN A 26 8.57 8.07 3.06
CA GLN A 26 7.97 7.99 4.38
C GLN A 26 6.92 6.88 4.47
N LEU A 27 6.08 6.71 3.45
CA LEU A 27 5.07 5.65 3.42
C LEU A 27 5.70 4.26 3.34
N ILE A 28 6.74 4.08 2.52
CA ILE A 28 7.54 2.84 2.47
C ILE A 28 8.12 2.52 3.86
N SER A 29 8.74 3.50 4.53
CA SER A 29 9.32 3.30 5.86
C SER A 29 8.26 2.88 6.89
N ASN A 30 7.07 3.48 6.81
CA ASN A 30 5.96 3.14 7.70
C ASN A 30 5.47 1.71 7.46
N ILE A 31 5.32 1.27 6.19
CA ILE A 31 4.93 -0.11 5.86
C ILE A 31 5.98 -1.11 6.37
N GLN A 32 7.28 -0.81 6.21
CA GLN A 32 8.36 -1.71 6.65
C GLN A 32 8.46 -1.86 8.18
N LYS A 33 8.08 -0.84 8.94
CA LYS A 33 8.11 -0.88 10.42
C LYS A 33 6.98 -1.70 11.02
N HIS A 34 5.92 -1.99 10.26
CA HIS A 34 4.71 -2.63 10.77
C HIS A 34 4.41 -3.92 10.01
N ARG A 35 4.18 -4.99 10.76
CA ARG A 35 3.72 -6.26 10.19
C ARG A 35 2.36 -6.16 9.51
N TYR A 36 1.49 -5.28 9.99
CA TYR A 36 0.15 -5.10 9.46
C TYR A 36 -0.03 -3.70 8.90
N TYR A 37 -0.62 -3.62 7.71
CA TYR A 37 -0.98 -2.38 7.06
C TYR A 37 -2.50 -2.28 6.91
N ASN A 38 -3.07 -1.16 7.37
CA ASN A 38 -4.50 -0.91 7.28
C ASN A 38 -4.79 -0.06 6.04
N MET A 39 -5.79 -0.46 5.28
CA MET A 39 -6.27 0.29 4.12
C MET A 39 -7.80 0.29 4.05
N VAL A 40 -8.36 1.33 3.46
CA VAL A 40 -9.81 1.46 3.27
C VAL A 40 -10.09 1.49 1.78
N VAL A 41 -10.90 0.56 1.30
CA VAL A 41 -11.34 0.46 -0.10
C VAL A 41 -12.86 0.42 -0.10
N ASP A 42 -13.51 1.35 -0.81
CA ASP A 42 -14.98 1.41 -0.91
C ASP A 42 -15.69 1.30 0.45
N ASN A 43 -15.23 2.07 1.44
CA ASN A 43 -15.75 2.07 2.83
C ASN A 43 -15.61 0.73 3.58
N THR A 44 -14.74 -0.16 3.10
CA THR A 44 -14.39 -1.42 3.74
C THR A 44 -12.98 -1.35 4.32
N HIS A 45 -12.83 -1.70 5.59
CA HIS A 45 -11.52 -1.76 6.26
C HIS A 45 -10.83 -3.09 5.97
N HIS A 46 -9.63 -3.05 5.41
CA HIS A 46 -8.77 -4.21 5.17
C HIS A 46 -7.52 -4.13 6.02
N VAL A 47 -7.05 -5.31 6.46
CA VAL A 47 -5.76 -5.48 7.15
C VAL A 47 -4.90 -6.40 6.32
N VAL A 48 -3.76 -5.89 5.87
CA VAL A 48 -2.78 -6.61 5.06
C VAL A 48 -1.61 -7.05 5.94
N ASP A 49 -1.33 -8.36 5.96
CA ASP A 49 -0.11 -8.92 6.55
C ASP A 49 1.07 -8.72 5.58
N THR A 50 1.92 -7.74 5.86
CA THR A 50 2.98 -7.27 4.95
C THR A 50 4.09 -8.30 4.80
N GLU A 51 4.28 -9.19 5.78
CA GLU A 51 5.26 -10.28 5.73
C GLU A 51 4.88 -11.40 4.75
N LYS A 52 3.60 -11.50 4.38
CA LYS A 52 3.10 -12.50 3.42
C LYS A 52 3.14 -12.02 1.96
N ALA A 53 3.35 -10.73 1.74
CA ALA A 53 3.54 -10.20 0.41
C ALA A 53 4.91 -10.62 -0.13
N VAL A 54 4.98 -10.95 -1.42
CA VAL A 54 6.25 -11.17 -2.11
C VAL A 54 7.02 -9.86 -2.20
N TYR A 55 6.30 -8.77 -2.50
CA TYR A 55 6.78 -7.40 -2.46
C TYR A 55 5.60 -6.43 -2.41
N PHE A 56 5.89 -5.16 -2.17
CA PHE A 56 4.94 -4.06 -2.31
C PHE A 56 5.56 -2.90 -3.07
N SER A 57 4.74 -2.03 -3.64
CA SER A 57 5.18 -0.82 -4.33
C SER A 57 4.35 0.38 -3.89
N VAL A 58 5.00 1.55 -3.84
CA VAL A 58 4.35 2.84 -3.68
C VAL A 58 4.64 3.66 -4.93
N THR A 59 3.60 4.19 -5.55
CA THR A 59 3.69 4.98 -6.79
C THR A 59 3.09 6.35 -6.56
N GLU A 60 3.86 7.40 -6.87
CA GLU A 60 3.36 8.77 -6.93
C GLU A 60 2.46 8.92 -8.15
N LEU A 61 1.21 9.34 -7.92
CA LEU A 61 0.25 9.61 -8.97
C LEU A 61 0.26 11.12 -9.23
N ASP A 62 0.76 11.51 -10.40
CA ASP A 62 0.62 12.88 -10.86
C ASP A 62 -0.87 13.21 -11.05
N GLU A 63 -1.32 14.34 -10.50
CA GLU A 63 -2.57 14.97 -10.91
C GLU A 63 -2.37 15.56 -12.31
N LYS A 64 -2.78 14.84 -13.35
CA LYS A 64 -2.92 15.39 -14.70
C LYS A 64 -4.19 16.19 -14.85
#